data_AF-A0A1T5P5L7-F1
#
_entry.id   AF-A0A1T5P5L7-F1
#
_cell.length_a   1.000
_cell.length_b   1.000
_cell.length_c   1.000
_cell.angle_alpha   90.00
_cell.angle_beta   90.00
_cell.angle_gamma   90.00
#
_symmetry.space_group_name_H-M   'P 1'
#
loop_
_entity.id
_entity.type
_entity.pdbx_description
1 polymer ?
#
loop_
_entity_poly.entity_id
_entity_poly.type
_entity_poly.pdbx_seq_one_letter_code
_entity_poly.pdbx_strand_id
1 'polypeptide(L)'
;MQSSLIHMGHRLKQILKQKKIKIVDFATMAGFTNQIAHYHLRKSDMKRATMERFCALIGITPEEFMRWNGAMQLTNGKSIHHGERLQHIIAEKGLNKSKLAGRLDMSRRTMYNLFEKENFSPDELDRVAKGLDMTVDSFLNPGVVQEARNTDSEEMMLLREKYYKQLEEYTQLLKSHAALKDELLQIKKELAAFRKQNN
;
A
#
# COMPACT_ATOMS: atom_id res chain seq x y z
N MET A 1 -12.82 9.98 -2.33
CA MET A 1 -11.92 9.65 -1.20
C MET A 1 -10.60 9.06 -1.70
N GLN A 2 -9.46 9.70 -1.42
CA GLN A 2 -8.15 9.12 -1.72
C GLN A 2 -7.77 8.19 -0.58
N SER A 3 -7.88 6.86 -0.76
CA SER A 3 -6.96 5.99 -0.03
C SER A 3 -5.57 6.53 -0.37
N SER A 4 -4.79 6.91 0.63
CA SER A 4 -3.42 7.36 0.37
C SER A 4 -2.68 6.15 -0.18
N LEU A 5 -2.66 6.03 -1.51
CA LEU A 5 -2.07 4.92 -2.24
C LEU A 5 -0.61 4.83 -1.79
N ILE A 6 -0.34 3.81 -0.96
CA ILE A 6 0.97 3.60 -0.36
C ILE A 6 1.97 3.48 -1.51
N HIS A 7 3.03 4.28 -1.47
CA HIS A 7 4.08 4.20 -2.48
C HIS A 7 4.92 2.93 -2.27
N MET A 8 4.57 1.86 -2.99
CA MET A 8 5.06 0.50 -2.75
C MET A 8 6.59 0.38 -2.84
N GLY A 9 7.22 1.06 -3.80
CA GLY A 9 8.69 1.06 -3.93
C GLY A 9 9.41 1.73 -2.76
N HIS A 10 8.86 2.82 -2.20
CA HIS A 10 9.44 3.50 -1.04
C HIS A 10 9.30 2.65 0.21
N ARG A 11 8.14 2.02 0.38
CA ARG A 11 7.92 1.09 1.48
C ARG A 11 8.89 -0.08 1.44
N LEU A 12 9.07 -0.70 0.28
CA LEU A 12 10.09 -1.74 0.11
C LEU A 12 11.49 -1.23 0.48
N LYS A 13 11.86 -0.01 0.05
CA LYS A 13 13.15 0.60 0.41
C LYS A 13 13.31 0.78 1.92
N GLN A 14 12.25 1.17 2.62
CA GLN A 14 12.26 1.32 4.09
C GLN A 14 12.46 -0.03 4.78
N ILE A 15 11.72 -1.05 4.35
CA ILE A 15 11.85 -2.41 4.88
C ILE A 15 13.28 -2.92 4.69
N LEU A 16 13.85 -2.76 3.50
CA LEU A 16 15.24 -3.15 3.22
C LEU A 16 16.23 -2.44 4.15
N LYS A 17 16.09 -1.12 4.33
CA LYS A 17 16.93 -0.34 5.25
C LYS A 17 16.82 -0.86 6.69
N GLN A 18 15.60 -1.15 7.16
CA GLN A 18 15.34 -1.63 8.52
C GLN A 18 15.86 -3.05 8.76
N LYS A 19 15.71 -3.95 7.78
CA LYS A 19 16.29 -5.30 7.81
C LYS A 19 17.81 -5.31 7.54
N LYS A 20 18.44 -4.13 7.39
CA LYS A 20 19.86 -3.95 7.08
C LYS A 20 20.30 -4.66 5.78
N ILE A 21 19.38 -4.79 4.83
CA ILE A 21 19.63 -5.39 3.52
C ILE A 21 20.06 -4.27 2.57
N LYS A 22 21.27 -4.38 2.00
CA LYS A 22 21.72 -3.39 0.99
C LYS A 22 20.94 -3.61 -0.31
N ILE A 23 20.71 -2.53 -1.05
CA ILE A 23 19.98 -2.59 -2.33
C ILE A 23 20.69 -3.51 -3.33
N VAL A 24 22.02 -3.54 -3.31
CA VAL A 24 22.83 -4.46 -4.14
C VAL A 24 22.54 -5.91 -3.79
N ASP A 25 22.50 -6.25 -2.50
CA ASP A 25 22.22 -7.61 -2.03
C ASP A 25 20.79 -8.02 -2.39
N PHE A 26 19.83 -7.10 -2.23
CA PHE A 26 18.45 -7.30 -2.69
C PHE A 26 18.36 -7.53 -4.21
N ALA A 27 19.12 -6.79 -5.01
CA ALA A 27 19.16 -6.97 -6.46
C ALA A 27 19.67 -8.38 -6.82
N THR A 28 20.75 -8.83 -6.16
CA THR A 28 21.31 -10.18 -6.32
C THR A 28 20.28 -11.24 -5.93
N MET A 29 19.62 -11.12 -4.77
CA MET A 29 18.57 -12.04 -4.32
C MET A 29 17.39 -12.09 -5.29
N ALA A 30 17.02 -10.95 -5.89
CA ALA A 30 15.91 -10.85 -6.83
C ALA A 30 16.26 -11.28 -8.27
N GLY A 31 17.52 -11.59 -8.56
CA GLY A 31 18.00 -11.95 -9.91
C GLY A 31 18.04 -10.77 -10.88
N PHE A 32 18.27 -9.55 -10.38
CA PHE A 32 18.29 -8.33 -11.17
C PHE A 32 19.59 -7.55 -11.00
N THR A 33 19.88 -6.65 -11.96
CA THR A 33 20.96 -5.66 -11.79
C THR A 33 20.57 -4.61 -10.75
N ASN A 34 21.57 -3.95 -10.15
CA ASN A 34 21.34 -2.86 -9.20
C ASN A 34 20.47 -1.73 -9.79
N GLN A 35 20.65 -1.43 -11.07
CA GLN A 35 19.84 -0.44 -11.78
C GLN A 35 18.36 -0.82 -11.84
N ILE A 36 18.06 -2.09 -12.11
CA ILE A 36 16.68 -2.61 -12.14
C ILE A 36 16.07 -2.59 -10.73
N ALA A 37 16.84 -2.91 -9.69
CA ALA A 37 16.36 -2.79 -8.31
C ALA A 37 15.97 -1.34 -7.97
N HIS A 38 16.82 -0.37 -8.31
CA HIS A 38 16.49 1.05 -8.13
C HIS A 38 15.26 1.50 -8.92
N TYR A 39 15.03 0.93 -10.11
CA TYR A 39 13.81 1.18 -10.89
C TYR A 39 12.56 0.71 -10.13
N HIS A 40 12.57 -0.50 -9.58
CA HIS A 40 11.45 -1.01 -8.77
C HIS A 40 11.20 -0.18 -7.50
N LEU A 41 12.25 0.28 -6.83
CA LEU A 41 12.13 1.09 -5.61
C LEU A 41 11.59 2.51 -5.86
N ARG A 42 11.58 2.97 -7.12
CA ARG A 42 10.99 4.27 -7.51
C ARG A 42 9.53 4.17 -7.93
N LYS A 43 8.98 2.97 -8.15
CA LYS A 43 7.58 2.82 -8.57
C LYS A 43 6.62 3.05 -7.41
N SER A 44 5.60 3.86 -7.67
CA SER A 44 4.49 4.09 -6.74
C SER A 44 3.62 2.85 -6.57
N ASP A 45 3.46 2.07 -7.63
CA ASP A 45 2.72 0.82 -7.65
C ASP A 45 3.62 -0.40 -7.83
N MET A 46 3.09 -1.56 -7.45
CA MET A 46 3.75 -2.84 -7.65
C MET A 46 2.70 -3.90 -7.91
N LYS A 47 2.91 -4.73 -8.94
CA LYS A 47 2.04 -5.89 -9.19
C LYS A 47 2.08 -6.82 -7.97
N ARG A 48 0.93 -7.36 -7.58
CA ARG A 48 0.78 -8.26 -6.42
C ARG A 48 1.79 -9.41 -6.44
N ALA A 49 1.90 -10.13 -7.56
CA ALA A 49 2.86 -11.22 -7.71
C ALA A 49 4.32 -10.79 -7.52
N THR A 50 4.69 -9.56 -7.92
CA THR A 50 6.03 -9.02 -7.71
C THR A 50 6.26 -8.68 -6.24
N MET A 51 5.26 -8.07 -5.58
CA MET A 51 5.31 -7.78 -4.16
C MET A 51 5.44 -9.07 -3.33
N GLU A 52 4.61 -10.08 -3.59
CA GLU A 52 4.68 -11.39 -2.92
C GLU A 52 6.07 -12.02 -3.06
N ARG A 53 6.65 -11.99 -4.27
CA ARG A 53 8.01 -12.46 -4.52
C ARG A 53 9.05 -11.69 -3.72
N PHE A 54 8.98 -10.37 -3.70
CA PHE A 54 9.93 -9.55 -2.94
C PHE A 54 9.79 -9.74 -1.43
N CYS A 55 8.57 -9.91 -0.92
CA CYS A 55 8.30 -10.23 0.48
C CYS A 55 8.94 -11.57 0.86
N ALA A 56 8.77 -12.60 0.04
CA ALA A 56 9.41 -13.90 0.25
C ALA A 56 10.94 -13.81 0.30
N LEU A 57 11.56 -13.05 -0.61
CA LEU A 57 13.02 -12.87 -0.67
C LEU A 57 13.59 -12.19 0.58
N ILE A 58 12.84 -11.25 1.17
CA ILE A 58 13.29 -10.51 2.36
C ILE A 58 12.73 -11.10 3.65
N GLY A 59 12.03 -12.24 3.58
CA GLY A 59 11.47 -12.97 4.73
C GLY A 59 10.44 -12.17 5.50
N ILE A 60 9.42 -11.64 4.81
CA ILE A 60 8.20 -11.06 5.40
C ILE A 60 6.96 -11.56 4.64
N THR A 61 5.78 -11.42 5.24
CA THR A 61 4.50 -11.71 4.57
C THR A 61 3.96 -10.48 3.81
N PRO A 62 3.08 -10.68 2.82
CA PRO A 62 2.35 -9.59 2.19
C PRO A 62 1.55 -8.75 3.19
N GLU A 63 0.97 -9.37 4.21
CA GLU A 63 0.25 -8.69 5.28
C GLU A 63 1.18 -7.79 6.09
N GLU A 64 2.36 -8.28 6.46
CA GLU A 64 3.40 -7.48 7.13
C GLU A 64 3.86 -6.32 6.25
N PHE A 65 4.04 -6.54 4.95
CA PHE A 65 4.37 -5.48 4.00
C PHE A 65 3.26 -4.41 3.94
N MET A 66 1.99 -4.81 3.82
CA MET A 66 0.87 -3.88 3.72
C MET A 66 0.58 -3.14 5.04
N ARG A 67 0.89 -3.77 6.16
CA ARG A 67 0.77 -3.18 7.50
C ARG A 67 2.08 -2.54 7.99
N TRP A 68 3.11 -2.50 7.15
CA TRP A 68 4.41 -1.96 7.51
C TRP A 68 4.30 -0.47 7.83
N ASN A 69 4.14 -0.19 9.11
CA ASN A 69 4.07 1.16 9.62
C ASN A 69 5.46 1.46 10.19
N GLY A 70 6.26 2.28 9.49
CA GLY A 70 7.61 2.64 9.95
C GLY A 70 7.65 3.29 11.34
N ALA A 71 6.45 3.66 11.82
CA ALA A 71 6.04 3.94 13.16
C ALA A 71 6.41 2.94 14.28
N MET A 72 6.24 1.63 14.03
CA MET A 72 6.27 0.60 15.09
C MET A 72 7.65 0.43 15.75
N GLN A 73 8.69 1.12 15.28
CA GLN A 73 10.04 1.07 15.86
C GLN A 73 10.64 2.42 16.22
N LEU A 74 9.95 3.56 15.99
CA LEU A 74 10.38 4.82 16.62
C LEU A 74 10.17 4.77 18.14
N THR A 75 9.32 3.87 18.61
CA THR A 75 8.88 3.72 20.00
C THR A 75 9.77 2.81 20.86
N ASN A 76 11.04 2.58 20.50
CA ASN A 76 12.04 1.96 21.40
C ASN A 76 12.41 2.91 22.56
N GLY A 77 11.41 3.49 23.24
CA GLY A 77 11.56 4.42 24.36
C GLY A 77 12.21 5.76 24.04
N LYS A 78 12.43 6.09 22.75
CA LYS A 78 13.01 7.36 22.32
C LYS A 78 11.93 8.31 21.81
N SER A 79 12.10 9.60 22.11
CA SER A 79 11.28 10.67 21.53
C SER A 79 11.27 10.56 20.02
N ILE A 80 10.10 10.66 19.39
CA ILE A 80 9.97 10.61 17.93
C ILE A 80 10.58 11.88 17.37
N HIS A 81 11.53 11.76 16.44
CA HIS A 81 12.04 12.90 15.71
C HIS A 81 10.98 13.37 14.69
N HIS A 82 10.35 14.52 14.93
CA HIS A 82 9.23 15.03 14.12
C HIS A 82 9.64 15.30 12.67
N GLY A 83 10.86 15.81 12.44
CA GLY A 83 11.42 16.01 11.10
C GLY A 83 11.54 14.72 10.28
N GLU A 84 12.16 13.68 10.84
CA GLU A 84 12.21 12.35 10.21
C GLU A 84 10.82 11.76 9.99
N ARG A 85 9.89 11.95 10.93
CA ARG A 85 8.50 11.50 10.79
C ARG A 85 7.80 12.18 9.61
N LEU A 86 7.97 13.49 9.45
CA LEU A 86 7.44 14.24 8.30
C LEU A 86 8.03 13.69 6.99
N GLN A 87 9.34 13.49 6.93
CA GLN A 87 9.99 12.89 5.75
C GLN A 87 9.45 11.50 5.43
N HIS A 88 9.19 10.69 6.47
CA HIS A 88 8.61 9.36 6.33
C HIS A 88 7.22 9.42 5.70
N ILE A 89 6.34 10.28 6.21
CA ILE A 89 4.97 10.44 5.70
C ILE A 89 4.99 10.93 4.24
N ILE A 90 5.89 11.87 3.92
CA ILE A 90 6.08 12.38 2.54
C ILE A 90 6.44 11.24 1.60
N ALA A 91 7.41 10.40 1.98
CA ALA A 91 7.86 9.29 1.15
C ALA A 91 6.76 8.21 1.01
N GLU A 92 6.08 7.90 2.10
CA GLU A 92 5.05 6.86 2.17
C GLU A 92 3.81 7.22 1.36
N LYS A 93 3.29 8.44 1.52
CA LYS A 93 2.15 8.97 0.75
C LYS A 93 2.55 9.42 -0.67
N GLY A 94 3.83 9.34 -1.04
CA GLY A 94 4.32 9.79 -2.35
C GLY A 94 4.09 11.29 -2.62
N LEU A 95 4.12 12.13 -1.58
CA LEU A 95 3.79 13.55 -1.70
C LEU A 95 4.86 14.32 -2.48
N ASN A 96 4.42 15.17 -3.41
CA ASN A 96 5.32 16.10 -4.08
C ASN A 96 5.74 17.22 -3.12
N LYS A 97 7.03 17.29 -2.80
CA LYS A 97 7.62 18.25 -1.86
C LYS A 97 7.28 19.71 -2.20
N SER A 98 7.32 20.10 -3.47
CA SER A 98 6.98 21.46 -3.89
C SER A 98 5.51 21.79 -3.67
N LYS A 99 4.61 20.84 -3.97
CA LYS A 99 3.16 21.01 -3.70
C LYS A 99 2.87 21.01 -2.21
N LEU A 100 3.57 20.18 -1.43
CA LEU A 100 3.40 20.12 0.02
C LEU A 100 3.82 21.42 0.69
N ALA A 101 4.94 22.03 0.28
CA ALA A 101 5.34 23.34 0.81
C ALA A 101 4.23 24.39 0.66
N GLY A 102 3.55 24.41 -0.49
CA GLY A 102 2.38 25.27 -0.70
C GLY A 102 1.19 24.93 0.21
N ARG A 103 0.91 23.64 0.46
CA ARG A 103 -0.15 23.22 1.41
C ARG A 103 0.16 23.55 2.86
N LEU A 104 1.44 23.59 3.23
CA LEU A 104 1.93 23.94 4.55
C LEU A 104 2.03 25.45 4.78
N ASP A 105 1.70 26.25 3.76
CA ASP A 105 1.84 27.71 3.75
C ASP A 105 3.25 28.17 4.17
N MET A 106 4.27 27.53 3.60
CA MET A 106 5.66 27.86 3.90
C MET A 106 6.56 27.69 2.68
N SER A 107 7.72 28.37 2.71
CA SER A 107 8.72 28.22 1.66
C SER A 107 9.29 26.78 1.65
N ARG A 108 9.72 26.31 0.47
CA ARG A 108 10.43 25.02 0.35
C ARG A 108 11.63 24.94 1.28
N ARG A 109 12.35 26.05 1.46
CA ARG A 109 13.50 26.14 2.37
C ARG A 109 13.07 25.91 3.82
N THR A 110 12.00 26.57 4.26
CA THR A 110 11.42 26.41 5.60
C THR A 110 11.00 24.97 5.84
N MET A 111 10.30 24.36 4.87
CA MET A 111 9.89 22.96 4.96
C MET A 111 11.10 22.01 5.05
N TYR A 112 12.17 22.25 4.30
CA TYR A 112 13.40 21.46 4.40
C TYR A 112 14.10 21.62 5.76
N ASN A 113 14.05 22.81 6.38
CA ASN A 113 14.58 22.99 7.73
C ASN A 113 13.83 22.15 8.77
N LEU A 114 12.53 21.90 8.57
CA LEU A 114 11.76 21.03 9.47
C LEU A 114 12.26 19.58 9.45
N PHE A 115 12.90 19.12 8.38
CA PHE A 115 13.33 17.73 8.26
C PHE A 115 14.43 17.34 9.24
N GLU A 116 15.26 18.31 9.63
CA GLU A 116 16.35 18.16 10.61
C GLU A 116 15.90 18.54 12.04
N LYS A 117 14.65 18.97 12.22
CA LYS A 117 14.14 19.44 13.50
C LYS A 117 13.59 18.28 14.32
N GLU A 118 14.19 18.04 15.49
CA GLU A 118 13.80 16.94 16.38
C GLU A 118 12.39 17.10 16.91
N ASN A 119 12.02 18.31 17.36
CA ASN A 119 10.70 18.62 17.89
C ASN A 119 10.08 19.84 17.19
N PHE A 120 8.82 19.72 16.80
CA PHE A 120 8.04 20.81 16.22
C PHE A 120 7.34 21.59 17.33
N SER A 121 7.22 22.91 17.14
CA SER A 121 6.36 23.73 17.99
C SER A 121 4.88 23.39 17.78
N PRO A 122 3.98 23.78 18.69
CA PRO A 122 2.54 23.56 18.51
C PRO A 122 2.01 24.10 17.17
N ASP A 123 2.45 25.30 16.77
CA ASP A 123 2.04 25.90 15.49
C ASP A 123 2.57 25.13 14.27
N GLU A 124 3.80 24.61 14.35
CA GLU A 124 4.38 23.79 13.30
C GLU A 124 3.67 22.43 13.21
N LEU A 125 3.30 21.83 14.34
CA LEU A 125 2.51 20.61 14.39
C LEU A 125 1.14 20.80 13.75
N ASP A 126 0.44 21.88 14.08
CA ASP A 126 -0.87 22.17 13.50
C ASP A 126 -0.78 22.38 11.97
N ARG A 127 0.19 23.18 11.51
CA ARG A 127 0.43 23.38 10.07
C ARG A 127 0.76 22.07 9.35
N VAL A 128 1.63 21.24 9.95
CA VAL A 128 2.03 19.96 9.37
C VAL A 128 0.87 18.99 9.34
N ALA A 129 0.13 18.85 10.43
CA ALA A 129 -1.05 17.99 10.52
C ALA A 129 -2.10 18.40 9.48
N LYS A 130 -2.41 19.70 9.39
CA LYS A 130 -3.33 20.27 8.40
C LYS A 130 -2.86 20.05 6.96
N GLY A 131 -1.60 20.32 6.65
CA GLY A 131 -1.05 20.13 5.29
C GLY A 131 -0.94 18.67 4.85
N LEU A 132 -0.86 17.74 5.81
CA LEU A 132 -0.83 16.29 5.59
C LEU A 132 -2.21 15.63 5.64
N ASP A 133 -3.27 16.41 5.92
CA ASP A 133 -4.65 15.95 6.10
C ASP A 133 -4.74 14.84 7.15
N MET A 134 -4.25 15.13 8.36
CA MET A 134 -4.28 14.22 9.51
C MET A 134 -4.32 15.00 10.83
N THR A 135 -4.62 14.31 11.93
CA THR A 135 -4.59 14.90 13.27
C THR A 135 -3.15 14.98 13.80
N VAL A 136 -2.90 15.93 14.71
CA VAL A 136 -1.61 16.03 15.43
C VAL A 136 -1.32 14.72 16.19
N ASP A 137 -2.35 14.14 16.81
CA ASP A 137 -2.23 12.84 17.49
C ASP A 137 -1.79 11.73 16.52
N SER A 138 -2.39 11.63 15.32
CA SER A 138 -1.98 10.65 14.30
C SER A 138 -0.55 10.88 13.79
N PHE A 139 -0.09 12.13 13.75
CA PHE A 139 1.27 12.48 13.40
C PHE A 139 2.27 12.00 14.47
N LEU A 140 1.96 12.28 15.75
CA LEU A 140 2.81 12.00 16.92
C LEU A 140 2.77 10.56 17.41
N ASN A 141 1.65 9.85 17.22
CA ASN A 141 1.44 8.49 17.73
C ASN A 141 1.26 7.51 16.57
N PRO A 142 2.35 7.21 15.86
CA PRO A 142 2.26 6.41 14.66
C PRO A 142 2.05 4.95 15.10
N GLY A 143 1.02 4.28 14.57
CA GLY A 143 0.71 2.89 14.94
C GLY A 143 -0.35 2.73 16.03
N VAL A 144 -0.78 3.82 16.68
CA VAL A 144 -2.13 3.84 17.22
C VAL A 144 -3.04 3.78 16.01
N VAL A 145 -3.65 2.62 15.80
CA VAL A 145 -4.85 2.51 14.97
C VAL A 145 -5.84 3.42 15.69
N GLN A 146 -5.85 4.70 15.35
CA GLN A 146 -7.13 5.38 15.32
C GLN A 146 -7.91 4.49 14.37
N GLU A 147 -8.83 3.70 14.94
CA GLU A 147 -10.09 3.43 14.28
C GLU A 147 -10.47 4.80 13.77
N ALA A 148 -10.16 5.03 12.50
CA ALA A 148 -10.61 6.23 11.88
C ALA A 148 -12.10 6.10 12.09
N ARG A 149 -12.66 6.96 12.95
CA ARG A 149 -13.99 7.48 12.75
C ARG A 149 -13.94 8.25 11.42
N ASN A 150 -13.56 7.55 10.34
CA ASN A 150 -14.07 7.79 9.03
C ASN A 150 -15.52 7.38 9.20
N THR A 151 -16.31 8.36 9.63
CA THR A 151 -17.72 8.41 9.29
C THR A 151 -17.86 7.79 7.92
N ASP A 152 -18.57 6.67 7.84
CA ASP A 152 -19.04 6.09 6.60
C ASP A 152 -19.65 7.23 5.78
N SER A 153 -18.87 7.80 4.87
CA SER A 153 -19.41 8.76 3.92
C SER A 153 -20.42 7.96 3.11
N GLU A 154 -21.59 8.52 2.90
CA GLU A 154 -22.66 7.90 2.11
C GLU A 154 -22.13 7.40 0.75
N GLU A 155 -21.18 8.12 0.15
CA GLU A 155 -20.46 7.73 -1.06
C GLU A 155 -19.66 6.42 -0.89
N MET A 156 -19.00 6.20 0.25
CA MET A 156 -18.30 4.95 0.59
C MET A 156 -19.26 3.79 0.83
N MET A 157 -20.41 4.03 1.47
CA MET A 157 -21.43 3.00 1.66
C MET A 157 -21.99 2.55 0.32
N LEU A 158 -22.33 3.51 -0.56
CA LEU A 158 -22.81 3.23 -1.92
C LEU A 158 -21.76 2.48 -2.75
N LEU A 159 -20.48 2.85 -2.63
CA LEU A 159 -19.41 2.16 -3.33
C LEU A 159 -19.20 0.73 -2.81
N ARG A 160 -19.32 0.53 -1.49
CA ARG A 160 -19.24 -0.77 -0.84
C ARG A 160 -20.41 -1.67 -1.26
N GLU A 161 -21.62 -1.14 -1.26
CA GLU A 161 -22.83 -1.84 -1.70
C GLU A 161 -22.73 -2.23 -3.19
N LYS A 162 -22.28 -1.31 -4.04
CA LYS A 162 -22.02 -1.58 -5.46
C LYS A 162 -20.98 -2.68 -5.64
N TYR A 163 -19.90 -2.66 -4.86
CA TYR A 163 -18.86 -3.67 -4.91
C TYR A 163 -19.39 -5.05 -4.50
N TYR A 164 -20.17 -5.14 -3.41
CA TYR A 164 -20.77 -6.39 -2.98
C TYR A 164 -21.74 -6.95 -4.02
N LYS A 165 -22.57 -6.09 -4.63
CA LYS A 165 -23.46 -6.50 -5.71
C LYS A 165 -22.68 -7.07 -6.91
N GLN A 166 -21.60 -6.41 -7.32
CA GLN A 166 -20.73 -6.92 -8.38
C GLN A 166 -20.07 -8.26 -8.02
N LEU A 167 -19.68 -8.43 -6.76
CA LEU A 167 -19.08 -9.68 -6.28
C LEU A 167 -20.10 -10.83 -6.28
N GLU A 168 -21.34 -10.56 -5.90
CA GLU A 168 -22.44 -11.53 -5.97
C GLU A 168 -22.76 -11.91 -7.42
N GLU A 169 -22.91 -10.93 -8.31
CA GLU A 169 -23.13 -11.14 -9.75
C GLU A 169 -22.01 -11.98 -10.37
N TYR A 170 -20.74 -11.67 -10.04
CA TYR A 170 -19.59 -12.42 -10.51
C TYR A 170 -19.59 -13.87 -9.99
N THR A 171 -19.91 -14.05 -8.71
CA THR A 171 -20.01 -15.37 -8.08
C THR A 171 -21.11 -16.20 -8.71
N GLN A 172 -22.25 -15.59 -9.00
CA GLN A 172 -23.37 -16.25 -9.67
C GLN A 172 -23.01 -16.63 -11.11
N LEU A 173 -22.34 -15.74 -11.84
CA LEU A 173 -21.87 -16.03 -13.19
C LEU A 173 -20.87 -17.19 -13.22
N LEU A 174 -19.95 -17.24 -12.26
CA LEU A 174 -19.00 -18.36 -12.09
C LEU A 174 -19.73 -19.68 -11.86
N LYS A 175 -20.75 -19.71 -11.01
CA LYS A 175 -21.57 -20.91 -10.76
C LYS A 175 -22.31 -21.35 -12.02
N SER A 176 -22.96 -20.42 -12.72
CA SER A 176 -23.66 -20.72 -13.97
C SER A 176 -22.73 -21.24 -15.06
N HIS A 177 -21.54 -20.65 -15.18
CA HIS A 177 -20.53 -21.09 -16.14
C HIS A 177 -20.01 -22.50 -15.81
N ALA A 178 -19.82 -22.82 -14.53
CA ALA A 178 -19.45 -24.16 -14.10
C ALA A 178 -20.54 -25.19 -14.46
N ALA A 179 -21.80 -24.89 -14.18
CA ALA A 179 -22.93 -25.77 -14.51
C ALA A 179 -23.07 -26.01 -16.03
N LEU A 180 -22.99 -24.95 -16.85
CA LEU A 180 -23.03 -25.06 -18.31
C LEU A 180 -21.89 -25.93 -18.85
N LYS A 181 -20.70 -25.80 -18.27
CA LYS A 181 -19.54 -26.62 -18.65
C LYS A 181 -19.79 -28.10 -18.38
N ASP A 182 -20.41 -28.43 -17.25
CA ASP A 182 -20.73 -29.82 -16.88
C ASP A 182 -21.82 -30.41 -17.78
N GLU A 183 -22.87 -29.64 -18.09
CA GLU A 183 -23.91 -30.05 -19.05
C GLU A 183 -23.33 -30.31 -20.44
N LEU A 184 -22.45 -29.43 -20.93
CA LEU A 184 -21.81 -29.58 -22.24
C LEU A 184 -20.91 -30.83 -22.27
N LEU A 185 -20.22 -31.13 -21.16
CA LEU A 185 -19.45 -32.37 -20.99
C LEU A 185 -20.36 -33.61 -21.03
N GLN A 186 -21.53 -33.55 -20.40
CA GLN A 186 -22.50 -34.64 -20.39
C GLN A 186 -23.09 -34.88 -21.79
N ILE A 187 -23.53 -33.83 -22.48
CA ILE A 187 -24.04 -33.92 -23.85
C ILE A 187 -22.97 -34.48 -24.79
N LYS A 188 -21.70 -34.09 -24.64
CA LYS A 188 -20.59 -34.66 -25.42
C LYS A 188 -20.43 -36.16 -25.18
N LYS A 189 -20.57 -36.64 -23.95
CA LYS A 189 -20.51 -38.07 -23.62
C LYS A 189 -21.69 -38.82 -24.24
N GLU A 190 -22.90 -38.28 -24.15
CA GLU A 190 -24.10 -38.88 -24.72
C GLU A 190 -24.03 -38.94 -26.25
N LEU A 191 -23.59 -37.87 -26.92
CA LEU A 191 -23.35 -37.86 -28.37
C LEU A 191 -22.28 -38.88 -28.79
N ALA A 192 -21.21 -39.03 -28.01
CA ALA A 192 -20.18 -40.02 -28.27
C ALA A 192 -20.70 -41.45 -28.09
N ALA A 193 -21.57 -41.70 -27.11
CA ALA A 193 -22.22 -42.99 -26.89
C ALA A 193 -23.21 -43.33 -28.01
N PHE A 194 -24.04 -42.36 -28.42
CA PHE A 194 -25.00 -42.52 -29.52
C PHE A 194 -24.29 -42.83 -30.85
N ARG A 195 -23.18 -42.12 -31.15
CA ARG A 195 -22.36 -42.39 -32.34
C ARG A 195 -21.70 -43.78 -32.32
N LYS A 196 -21.44 -44.36 -31.15
CA LYS A 196 -20.91 -45.73 -31.02
C LYS A 196 -21.97 -46.82 -31.14
N GLN A 197 -23.26 -46.49 -30.95
CA GLN A 197 -24.36 -47.45 -31.08
C GLN A 197 -24.92 -47.52 -32.51
N ASN A 198 -24.73 -46.46 -33.30
CA ASN A 198 -25.19 -46.35 -34.69
C ASN A 198 -24.10 -46.58 -35.75
N ASN A 199 -22.92 -47.05 -35.33
CA ASN A 199 -21.84 -47.57 -36.18
C ASN A 199 -21.61 -49.04 -35.82
#